data_AF-A0A925DIG2-F1
#
_entry.id   AF-A0A925DIG2-F1
#
_cell.length_a   1.000
_cell.length_b   1.000
_cell.length_c   1.000
_cell.angle_alpha   90.00
_cell.angle_beta   90.00
_cell.angle_gamma   90.00
#
_symmetry.space_group_name_H-M   'P 1'
#
loop_
_entity.id
_entity.type
_entity.pdbx_description
1 polymer ?
#
loop_
_entity_poly.entity_id
_entity_poly.type
_entity_poly.pdbx_seq_one_letter_code
_entity_poly.pdbx_strand_id
1 'polypeptide(L)'
;MAFDPPLHPVVAAVTARIAGRSAPSRGAYLAQSEAARVKGVRRGALSCTNLAHGFAAFPASDKLLLRQQRQPSLAIVSSYNDVLSAHQPFERFPRVIKEAARGVGAVAQFAGGTPAMCDGVTQGQPGMELSLFSRDTIAMATAVALSHNLFDAALCLGICDKIVPGLLIGALHFGHLPTIMVPGGPMTSGLGNQEKAAIRQRYAQGLVSREELLEGEALTREAVRCALSITARQRFMPIGRLVDERCIVNAMVALLATGGSTNHLIHWVAVARAAGILIDWTDFSDLSAAV
;
A
#
# COMPACT_ATOMS: atom_id res chain seq x y z
N MET A 1 -34.00 6.61 -4.06
CA MET A 1 -33.91 5.19 -4.48
C MET A 1 -32.51 5.00 -5.03
N ALA A 2 -31.64 4.26 -4.36
CA ALA A 2 -30.31 3.98 -4.90
C ALA A 2 -30.51 3.11 -6.15
N PHE A 3 -30.05 3.59 -7.30
CA PHE A 3 -29.97 2.79 -8.51
C PHE A 3 -28.86 1.75 -8.25
N ASP A 4 -29.25 0.52 -7.94
CA ASP A 4 -28.34 -0.61 -7.83
C ASP A 4 -28.53 -1.44 -9.10
N PRO A 5 -27.79 -1.13 -10.20
CA PRO A 5 -27.97 -1.85 -11.44
C PRO A 5 -27.65 -3.33 -11.22
N PRO A 6 -28.41 -4.25 -11.84
CA PRO A 6 -28.15 -5.67 -11.71
C PRO A 6 -26.72 -5.99 -12.16
N LEU A 7 -25.99 -6.75 -11.35
CA LEU A 7 -24.63 -7.17 -11.66
C LEU A 7 -24.61 -8.00 -12.95
N HIS A 8 -23.64 -7.75 -13.83
CA HIS A 8 -23.51 -8.49 -15.08
C HIS A 8 -23.41 -10.01 -14.80
N PRO A 9 -24.18 -10.88 -15.49
CA PRO A 9 -24.27 -12.30 -15.17
C PRO A 9 -22.91 -13.02 -15.14
N VAL A 10 -22.01 -12.68 -16.06
CA VAL A 10 -20.66 -13.25 -16.12
C VAL A 10 -19.84 -12.84 -14.89
N VAL A 11 -19.89 -11.56 -14.49
CA VAL A 11 -19.16 -11.07 -13.31
C VAL A 11 -19.67 -11.76 -12.05
N ALA A 12 -21.00 -11.96 -11.94
CA ALA A 12 -21.61 -12.69 -10.84
C ALA A 12 -21.14 -14.16 -10.79
N ALA A 13 -21.15 -14.86 -11.94
CA ALA A 13 -20.75 -16.25 -12.05
C ALA A 13 -19.27 -16.47 -11.73
N VAL A 14 -18.39 -15.63 -12.29
CA VAL A 14 -16.94 -15.68 -12.01
C VAL A 14 -16.68 -15.41 -10.52
N THR A 15 -17.33 -14.40 -9.93
CA THR A 15 -17.20 -14.09 -8.50
C THR A 15 -17.61 -15.27 -7.63
N ALA A 16 -18.76 -15.89 -7.90
CA ALA A 16 -19.26 -17.04 -7.15
C ALA A 16 -18.30 -18.24 -7.26
N ARG A 17 -17.76 -18.49 -8.46
CA ARG A 17 -16.80 -19.56 -8.71
C ARG A 17 -15.49 -19.35 -7.96
N ILE A 18 -14.93 -18.13 -7.98
CA ILE A 18 -13.73 -17.78 -7.22
C ILE A 18 -13.98 -17.96 -5.71
N ALA A 19 -15.13 -17.49 -5.20
CA ALA A 19 -15.48 -17.65 -3.79
C ALA A 19 -15.59 -19.13 -3.37
N GLY A 20 -16.25 -19.96 -4.19
CA GLY A 20 -16.35 -21.40 -3.96
C GLY A 20 -14.98 -22.09 -3.95
N ARG A 21 -14.13 -21.78 -4.94
CA ARG A 21 -12.76 -22.31 -5.05
C ARG A 21 -11.87 -21.88 -3.89
N SER A 22 -12.02 -20.63 -3.44
CA SER A 22 -11.16 -20.00 -2.43
C SER A 22 -11.58 -20.30 -1.00
N ALA A 23 -12.80 -20.83 -0.76
CA ALA A 23 -13.36 -20.95 0.58
C ALA A 23 -12.42 -21.56 1.63
N PRO A 24 -11.68 -22.66 1.36
CA PRO A 24 -10.74 -23.22 2.35
C PRO A 24 -9.55 -22.30 2.65
N SER A 25 -8.87 -21.79 1.61
CA SER A 25 -7.68 -20.95 1.78
C SER A 25 -8.03 -19.57 2.34
N ARG A 26 -9.18 -19.01 1.93
CA ARG A 26 -9.69 -17.73 2.41
C ARG A 26 -10.12 -17.82 3.87
N GLY A 27 -10.80 -18.90 4.25
CA GLY A 27 -11.17 -19.16 5.64
C GLY A 27 -9.95 -19.23 6.56
N ALA A 28 -8.92 -19.98 6.14
CA ALA A 28 -7.65 -20.07 6.89
C ALA A 28 -6.95 -18.70 7.03
N TYR A 29 -6.90 -17.93 5.94
CA TYR A 29 -6.31 -16.58 5.93
C TYR A 29 -7.03 -15.63 6.90
N LEU A 30 -8.37 -15.59 6.85
CA LEU A 30 -9.17 -14.72 7.71
C LEU A 30 -9.07 -15.13 9.18
N ALA A 31 -9.01 -16.44 9.48
CA ALA A 31 -8.79 -16.93 10.83
C ALA A 31 -7.41 -16.52 11.39
N GLN A 32 -6.36 -16.61 10.57
CA GLN A 32 -5.01 -16.16 10.94
C GLN A 32 -4.98 -14.64 11.20
N SER A 33 -5.60 -13.86 10.32
CA SER A 33 -5.73 -12.41 10.48
C SER A 33 -6.47 -12.05 11.77
N GLU A 34 -7.60 -12.71 12.04
CA GLU A 34 -8.37 -12.49 13.26
C GLU A 34 -7.58 -12.86 14.52
N ALA A 35 -6.86 -13.98 14.51
CA ALA A 35 -5.99 -14.38 15.61
C ALA A 35 -4.87 -13.36 15.88
N ALA A 36 -4.28 -12.77 14.82
CA ALA A 36 -3.29 -11.71 14.95
C ALA A 36 -3.91 -10.41 15.52
N ARG A 37 -5.12 -10.05 15.06
CA ARG A 37 -5.88 -8.91 15.60
C ARG A 37 -6.15 -9.06 17.09
N VAL A 38 -6.63 -10.23 17.53
CA VAL A 38 -6.93 -10.52 18.95
C VAL A 38 -5.67 -10.47 19.80
N LYS A 39 -4.53 -10.97 19.29
CA LYS A 39 -3.23 -10.82 19.97
C LYS A 39 -2.84 -9.35 20.12
N GLY A 40 -3.23 -8.51 19.15
CA GLY A 40 -3.13 -7.06 19.17
C GLY A 40 -1.71 -6.51 19.14
N VAL A 41 -1.62 -5.18 19.07
CA VAL A 41 -0.36 -4.44 19.19
C VAL A 41 0.06 -4.44 20.65
N ARG A 42 1.00 -5.33 21.01
CA ARG A 42 1.41 -5.54 22.40
C ARG A 42 2.47 -4.54 22.88
N ARG A 43 2.27 -3.23 22.70
CA ARG A 43 3.17 -2.24 23.29
C ARG A 43 3.28 -2.38 24.81
N GLY A 44 2.22 -2.85 25.48
CA GLY A 44 2.22 -3.15 26.92
C GLY A 44 2.91 -4.43 27.36
N ALA A 45 3.09 -5.40 26.47
CA ALA A 45 3.70 -6.69 26.81
C ALA A 45 5.12 -6.86 26.24
N LEU A 46 5.61 -5.88 25.47
CA LEU A 46 7.02 -5.80 25.09
C LEU A 46 7.83 -5.45 26.34
N SER A 47 8.98 -6.12 26.52
CA SER A 47 9.90 -5.79 27.60
C SER A 47 10.31 -4.32 27.53
N CYS A 48 10.63 -3.71 28.68
CA CYS A 48 11.14 -2.33 28.73
C CYS A 48 12.30 -2.12 27.75
N THR A 49 13.14 -3.13 27.55
CA THR A 49 14.24 -3.15 26.57
C THR A 49 13.71 -3.07 25.13
N ASN A 50 12.73 -3.88 24.75
CA ASN A 50 12.17 -3.89 23.40
C ASN A 50 11.45 -2.56 23.06
N LEU A 51 10.74 -1.98 24.02
CA LEU A 51 10.12 -0.66 23.86
C LEU A 51 11.14 0.46 23.77
N ALA A 52 12.22 0.38 24.55
CA ALA A 52 13.30 1.35 24.49
C ALA A 52 13.96 1.36 23.10
N HIS A 53 14.22 0.20 22.50
CA HIS A 53 14.76 0.11 21.13
C HIS A 53 13.77 0.63 20.08
N GLY A 54 12.50 0.20 20.13
CA GLY A 54 11.49 0.62 19.16
C GLY A 54 11.18 2.12 19.18
N PHE A 55 11.45 2.81 20.31
CA PHE A 55 11.16 4.24 20.46
C PHE A 55 12.40 5.12 20.63
N ALA A 56 13.61 4.56 20.61
CA ALA A 56 14.85 5.29 20.89
C ALA A 56 15.04 6.52 19.99
N ALA A 57 14.71 6.38 18.71
CA ALA A 57 14.89 7.41 17.69
C ALA A 57 13.81 8.50 17.70
N PHE A 58 12.77 8.40 18.52
CA PHE A 58 11.73 9.43 18.58
C PHE A 58 12.18 10.71 19.30
N PRO A 59 11.65 11.87 18.88
CA PRO A 59 11.69 13.08 19.70
C PRO A 59 11.10 12.83 21.10
N ALA A 60 11.58 13.57 22.11
CA ALA A 60 11.14 13.40 23.49
C ALA A 60 9.62 13.55 23.66
N SER A 61 8.99 14.45 22.89
CA SER A 61 7.53 14.66 22.86
C SER A 61 6.76 13.41 22.40
N ASP A 62 7.27 12.73 21.37
CA ASP A 62 6.63 11.54 20.80
C ASP A 62 6.85 10.33 21.71
N LYS A 63 8.00 10.25 22.40
CA LYS A 63 8.28 9.23 23.42
C LYS A 63 7.26 9.28 24.56
N LEU A 64 6.83 10.47 24.97
CA LEU A 64 5.80 10.66 26.00
C LEU A 64 4.43 10.16 25.53
N LEU A 65 4.02 10.48 24.30
CA LEU A 65 2.78 9.99 23.67
C LEU A 65 2.76 8.46 23.57
N LEU A 66 3.90 7.86 23.22
CA LEU A 66 4.06 6.40 23.09
C LEU A 66 4.12 5.68 24.44
N ARG A 67 4.77 6.28 25.45
CA ARG A 67 4.82 5.73 26.82
C ARG A 67 3.44 5.65 27.48
N GLN A 68 2.51 6.53 27.10
CA GLN A 68 1.13 6.45 27.57
C GLN A 68 0.33 5.28 26.95
N GLN A 69 0.93 4.52 26.01
CA GLN A 69 0.39 3.31 25.34
C GLN A 69 -1.00 3.41 24.72
N ARG A 70 -1.54 4.63 24.65
CA ARG A 70 -2.92 4.91 24.28
C ARG A 70 -3.05 5.64 22.95
N GLN A 71 -1.98 5.90 22.21
CA GLN A 71 -2.07 6.63 20.92
C GLN A 71 -1.82 5.70 19.72
N PRO A 72 -2.45 5.90 18.55
CA PRO A 72 -2.20 5.07 17.38
C PRO A 72 -0.78 5.31 16.84
N SER A 73 -0.14 4.26 16.31
CA SER A 73 1.15 4.37 15.60
C SER A 73 1.01 3.86 14.17
N LEU A 74 1.45 4.66 13.21
CA LEU A 74 1.48 4.32 11.79
C LEU A 74 2.85 3.83 11.36
N ALA A 75 2.89 2.72 10.61
CA ALA A 75 4.05 2.34 9.82
C ALA A 75 4.09 3.13 8.52
N ILE A 76 5.28 3.57 8.13
CA ILE A 76 5.60 4.08 6.80
C ILE A 76 6.56 3.08 6.17
N VAL A 77 6.11 2.42 5.11
CA VAL A 77 6.95 1.56 4.26
C VAL A 77 7.14 2.29 2.93
N SER A 78 8.38 2.58 2.54
CA SER A 78 8.65 3.42 1.38
C SER A 78 9.58 2.75 0.38
N SER A 79 9.23 2.84 -0.89
CA SER A 79 10.05 2.42 -2.03
C SER A 79 10.91 3.56 -2.60
N TYR A 80 11.24 4.58 -1.80
CA TYR A 80 12.03 5.73 -2.25
C TYR A 80 13.45 5.35 -2.68
N ASN A 81 13.88 5.88 -3.82
CA ASN A 81 15.27 6.09 -4.17
C ASN A 81 15.39 7.25 -5.17
N ASP A 82 16.62 7.73 -5.40
CA ASP A 82 16.84 8.87 -6.29
C ASP A 82 16.73 8.55 -7.79
N VAL A 83 16.86 7.28 -8.16
CA VAL A 83 16.83 6.83 -9.56
C VAL A 83 15.42 6.87 -10.14
N LEU A 84 14.40 6.56 -9.32
CA LEU A 84 13.01 6.53 -9.74
C LEU A 84 12.40 7.92 -9.63
N SER A 85 12.35 8.65 -10.75
CA SER A 85 11.85 10.02 -10.82
C SER A 85 10.43 10.18 -10.26
N ALA A 86 9.58 9.16 -10.42
CA ALA A 86 8.21 9.14 -9.94
C ALA A 86 8.12 8.97 -8.40
N HIS A 87 9.18 8.47 -7.77
CA HIS A 87 9.28 8.25 -6.32
C HIS A 87 9.92 9.42 -5.56
N GLN A 88 10.42 10.44 -6.26
CA GLN A 88 11.00 11.64 -5.64
C GLN A 88 10.11 12.28 -4.54
N PRO A 89 8.77 12.34 -4.68
CA PRO A 89 7.92 12.85 -3.59
C PRO A 89 8.05 12.07 -2.26
N PHE A 90 8.45 10.79 -2.31
CA PHE A 90 8.61 9.94 -1.13
C PHE A 90 9.82 10.29 -0.26
N GLU A 91 10.72 11.15 -0.72
CA GLU A 91 11.75 11.76 0.14
C GLU A 91 11.09 12.61 1.24
N ARG A 92 10.14 13.48 0.84
CA ARG A 92 9.48 14.44 1.73
C ARG A 92 8.26 13.89 2.45
N PHE A 93 7.52 12.94 1.84
CA PHE A 93 6.26 12.44 2.39
C PHE A 93 6.37 11.88 3.81
N PRO A 94 7.43 11.14 4.22
CA PRO A 94 7.55 10.67 5.59
C PRO A 94 7.51 11.80 6.63
N ARG A 95 8.08 12.98 6.33
CA ARG A 95 7.98 14.16 7.22
C ARG A 95 6.53 14.65 7.31
N VAL A 96 5.88 14.82 6.16
CA VAL A 96 4.47 15.27 6.08
C VAL A 96 3.54 14.31 6.81
N ILE A 97 3.74 13.00 6.66
CA ILE A 97 2.97 11.96 7.34
C ILE A 97 3.15 12.06 8.86
N LYS A 98 4.40 12.20 9.34
CA LYS A 98 4.69 12.33 10.77
C LYS A 98 4.04 13.59 11.37
N GLU A 99 4.09 14.72 10.66
CA GLU A 99 3.42 15.95 11.08
C GLU A 99 1.90 15.79 11.11
N ALA A 100 1.31 15.18 10.08
CA ALA A 100 -0.13 14.94 10.02
C ALA A 100 -0.61 14.00 11.15
N ALA A 101 0.14 12.94 11.44
CA ALA A 101 -0.17 12.01 12.53
C ALA A 101 -0.16 12.74 13.89
N ARG A 102 0.87 13.55 14.15
CA ARG A 102 0.96 14.35 15.38
C ARG A 102 -0.21 15.32 15.53
N GLY A 103 -0.64 15.94 14.42
CA GLY A 103 -1.77 16.87 14.40
C GLY A 103 -3.10 16.27 14.87
N VAL A 104 -3.22 14.94 14.91
CA VAL A 104 -4.40 14.22 15.40
C VAL A 104 -4.08 13.31 16.61
N GLY A 105 -2.97 13.58 17.30
CA GLY A 105 -2.55 12.86 18.50
C GLY A 105 -1.91 11.49 18.26
N ALA A 106 -1.75 11.06 17.01
CA ALA A 106 -1.07 9.82 16.65
C ALA A 106 0.43 10.03 16.43
N VAL A 107 1.16 8.94 16.23
CA VAL A 107 2.56 8.99 15.80
C VAL A 107 2.76 8.16 14.53
N ALA A 108 3.83 8.42 13.80
CA ALA A 108 4.22 7.63 12.64
C ALA A 108 5.72 7.35 12.65
N GLN A 109 6.10 6.17 12.16
CA GLN A 109 7.48 5.72 12.07
C GLN A 109 7.80 5.32 10.64
N PHE A 110 9.04 5.59 10.23
CA PHE A 110 9.59 4.92 9.06
C PHE A 110 9.92 3.49 9.46
N ALA A 111 9.04 2.55 9.11
CA ALA A 111 9.12 1.16 9.53
C ALA A 111 10.14 0.37 8.69
N GLY A 112 10.33 0.76 7.43
CA GLY A 112 11.33 0.15 6.56
C GLY A 112 11.30 0.71 5.14
N GLY A 113 12.41 0.56 4.44
CA GLY A 113 12.53 0.83 3.01
C GLY A 113 12.40 -0.47 2.22
N THR A 114 11.85 -0.39 1.02
CA THR A 114 11.89 -1.50 0.05
C THR A 114 12.82 -1.11 -1.10
N PRO A 115 13.48 -2.08 -1.76
CA PRO A 115 14.12 -1.79 -3.03
C PRO A 115 13.07 -1.32 -4.04
N ALA A 116 13.51 -0.61 -5.06
CA ALA A 116 12.64 -0.12 -6.12
C ALA A 116 13.44 -0.01 -7.41
N MET A 117 12.85 -0.47 -8.51
CA MET A 117 13.47 -0.39 -9.83
C MET A 117 12.49 0.16 -10.85
N CYS A 118 13.03 0.77 -11.90
CA CYS A 118 12.25 1.38 -12.96
C CYS A 118 12.42 0.55 -14.23
N ASP A 119 11.36 -0.16 -14.63
CA ASP A 119 11.37 -0.94 -15.88
C ASP A 119 11.76 -0.07 -17.08
N GLY A 120 11.31 1.19 -17.13
CA GLY A 120 11.69 2.11 -18.20
C GLY A 120 13.17 2.48 -18.25
N VAL A 121 13.90 2.37 -17.13
CA VAL A 121 15.36 2.57 -17.09
C VAL A 121 16.09 1.27 -17.42
N THR A 122 15.59 0.13 -16.95
CA THR A 122 16.24 -1.17 -17.15
C THR A 122 15.87 -1.86 -18.47
N GLN A 123 14.90 -1.34 -19.21
CA GLN A 123 14.43 -1.94 -20.46
C GLN A 123 15.58 -2.07 -21.48
N GLY A 124 15.78 -3.28 -21.98
CA GLY A 124 16.88 -3.60 -22.91
C GLY A 124 18.26 -3.67 -22.26
N GLN A 125 18.35 -3.60 -20.92
CA GLN A 125 19.58 -3.73 -20.16
C GLN A 125 19.61 -5.04 -19.35
N PRO A 126 20.78 -5.57 -18.96
CA PRO A 126 20.88 -6.77 -18.13
C PRO A 126 20.08 -6.70 -16.82
N GLY A 127 19.93 -5.51 -16.24
CA GLY A 127 19.15 -5.31 -15.02
C GLY A 127 17.66 -5.68 -15.14
N MET A 128 17.11 -5.79 -16.37
CA MET A 128 15.73 -6.22 -16.59
C MET A 128 15.45 -7.64 -16.10
N GLU A 129 16.48 -8.49 -16.03
CA GLU A 129 16.37 -9.85 -15.49
C GLU A 129 15.87 -9.86 -14.04
N LEU A 130 16.11 -8.78 -13.29
CA LEU A 130 15.67 -8.62 -11.90
C LEU A 130 14.25 -8.05 -11.78
N SER A 131 13.63 -7.59 -12.86
CA SER A 131 12.34 -6.87 -12.83
C SER A 131 11.27 -7.63 -12.07
N LEU A 132 10.95 -8.85 -12.49
CA LEU A 132 9.89 -9.61 -11.83
C LEU A 132 10.28 -10.05 -10.41
N PHE A 133 11.54 -10.47 -10.20
CA PHE A 133 12.05 -10.86 -8.87
C PHE A 133 12.01 -9.72 -7.86
N SER A 134 12.09 -8.47 -8.31
CA SER A 134 11.98 -7.30 -7.45
C SER A 134 10.64 -7.27 -6.71
N ARG A 135 9.54 -7.73 -7.33
CA ARG A 135 8.21 -7.79 -6.68
C ARG A 135 8.26 -8.62 -5.40
N ASP A 136 8.81 -9.82 -5.46
CA ASP A 136 8.86 -10.73 -4.32
C ASP A 136 9.86 -10.25 -3.26
N THR A 137 10.93 -9.60 -3.70
CA THR A 137 11.89 -8.93 -2.80
C THR A 137 11.22 -7.78 -2.03
N ILE A 138 10.40 -6.97 -2.72
CA ILE A 138 9.63 -5.87 -2.12
C ILE A 138 8.58 -6.42 -1.15
N ALA A 139 7.91 -7.51 -1.51
CA ALA A 139 6.95 -8.17 -0.62
C ALA A 139 7.62 -8.64 0.68
N MET A 140 8.78 -9.29 0.58
CA MET A 140 9.57 -9.71 1.74
C MET A 140 10.01 -8.50 2.58
N ALA A 141 10.58 -7.47 1.96
CA ALA A 141 11.03 -6.25 2.65
C ALA A 141 9.87 -5.56 3.38
N THR A 142 8.69 -5.50 2.76
CA THR A 142 7.48 -4.96 3.37
C THR A 142 7.05 -5.78 4.57
N ALA A 143 7.05 -7.10 4.46
CA ALA A 143 6.71 -7.98 5.58
C ALA A 143 7.69 -7.84 6.75
N VAL A 144 8.99 -7.74 6.46
CA VAL A 144 10.04 -7.47 7.47
C VAL A 144 9.78 -6.12 8.15
N ALA A 145 9.47 -5.07 7.40
CA ALA A 145 9.18 -3.74 7.97
C ALA A 145 8.00 -3.76 8.96
N LEU A 146 6.95 -4.54 8.68
CA LEU A 146 5.75 -4.65 9.51
C LEU A 146 5.88 -5.65 10.67
N SER A 147 6.90 -6.50 10.67
CA SER A 147 7.09 -7.58 11.65
C SER A 147 7.32 -7.13 13.09
N HIS A 148 7.65 -5.85 13.30
CA HIS A 148 7.96 -5.28 14.62
C HIS A 148 6.78 -5.30 15.61
N ASN A 149 5.54 -5.54 15.16
CA ASN A 149 4.33 -5.53 15.99
C ASN A 149 4.15 -4.25 16.82
N LEU A 150 4.51 -3.10 16.23
CA LEU A 150 4.44 -1.79 16.87
C LEU A 150 3.34 -0.90 16.27
N PHE A 151 2.69 -1.31 15.20
CA PHE A 151 1.88 -0.43 14.35
C PHE A 151 0.40 -0.82 14.38
N ASP A 152 -0.48 0.18 14.45
CA ASP A 152 -1.94 -0.01 14.38
C ASP A 152 -2.48 0.09 12.95
N ALA A 153 -1.71 0.67 12.02
CA ALA A 153 -1.98 0.75 10.60
C ALA A 153 -0.69 1.03 9.81
N ALA A 154 -0.73 0.87 8.49
CA ALA A 154 0.41 1.08 7.61
C ALA A 154 0.08 1.98 6.41
N LEU A 155 1.05 2.80 6.01
CA LEU A 155 1.07 3.54 4.76
C LEU A 155 2.20 2.97 3.89
N CYS A 156 1.84 2.45 2.72
CA CYS A 156 2.77 1.86 1.76
C CYS A 156 2.97 2.84 0.59
N LEU A 157 4.14 3.47 0.54
CA LEU A 157 4.52 4.52 -0.40
C LEU A 157 5.26 3.88 -1.58
N GLY A 158 4.57 3.72 -2.69
CA GLY A 158 5.15 3.14 -3.89
C GLY A 158 4.21 3.23 -5.08
N ILE A 159 4.80 3.35 -6.26
CA ILE A 159 4.14 3.30 -7.55
C ILE A 159 4.98 2.44 -8.50
N CYS A 160 4.51 2.20 -9.72
CA CYS A 160 5.10 1.32 -10.75
C CYS A 160 4.75 -0.18 -10.63
N ASP A 161 4.95 -0.86 -11.76
CA ASP A 161 4.41 -2.18 -12.10
C ASP A 161 4.73 -3.28 -11.06
N LYS A 162 5.98 -3.35 -10.58
CA LYS A 162 6.43 -4.41 -9.65
C LYS A 162 6.35 -4.00 -8.18
N ILE A 163 6.36 -2.70 -7.91
CA ILE A 163 6.42 -2.14 -6.56
C ILE A 163 5.06 -2.21 -5.87
N VAL A 164 4.00 -1.75 -6.53
CA VAL A 164 2.64 -1.78 -5.97
C VAL A 164 2.20 -3.19 -5.58
N PRO A 165 2.30 -4.22 -6.45
CA PRO A 165 1.94 -5.58 -6.06
C PRO A 165 2.88 -6.14 -4.98
N GLY A 166 4.18 -5.81 -5.00
CA GLY A 166 5.11 -6.23 -3.94
C GLY A 166 4.70 -5.69 -2.57
N LEU A 167 4.46 -4.38 -2.46
CA LEU A 167 3.98 -3.74 -1.23
C LEU A 167 2.66 -4.36 -0.75
N LEU A 168 1.71 -4.57 -1.69
CA LEU A 168 0.41 -5.13 -1.38
C LEU A 168 0.51 -6.59 -0.87
N ILE A 169 1.31 -7.44 -1.50
CA ILE A 169 1.55 -8.83 -1.08
C ILE A 169 2.15 -8.87 0.34
N GLY A 170 3.16 -8.03 0.61
CA GLY A 170 3.76 -7.94 1.94
C GLY A 170 2.78 -7.44 3.00
N ALA A 171 1.97 -6.44 2.68
CA ALA A 171 0.93 -5.93 3.59
C ALA A 171 -0.18 -6.96 3.86
N LEU A 172 -0.57 -7.76 2.87
CA LEU A 172 -1.61 -8.78 3.02
C LEU A 172 -1.22 -9.90 3.99
N HIS A 173 0.07 -10.18 4.19
CA HIS A 173 0.54 -11.09 5.25
C HIS A 173 0.22 -10.55 6.66
N PHE A 174 0.08 -9.22 6.78
CA PHE A 174 -0.41 -8.54 7.98
C PHE A 174 -1.87 -8.14 7.79
N GLY A 175 -2.70 -9.06 7.28
CA GLY A 175 -4.09 -8.80 6.90
C GLY A 175 -4.98 -8.21 8.00
N HIS A 176 -4.55 -8.21 9.25
CA HIS A 176 -5.23 -7.59 10.40
C HIS A 176 -4.94 -6.09 10.56
N LEU A 177 -3.93 -5.57 9.85
CA LEU A 177 -3.60 -4.15 9.85
C LEU A 177 -4.46 -3.43 8.78
N PRO A 178 -5.09 -2.30 9.11
CA PRO A 178 -5.51 -1.35 8.11
C PRO A 178 -4.29 -0.82 7.36
N THR A 179 -4.34 -0.85 6.03
CA THR A 179 -3.22 -0.44 5.18
C THR A 179 -3.74 0.41 4.04
N ILE A 180 -3.06 1.52 3.78
CA ILE A 180 -3.36 2.41 2.65
C ILE A 180 -2.15 2.49 1.72
N MET A 181 -2.40 2.30 0.43
CA MET A 181 -1.43 2.56 -0.62
C MET A 181 -1.39 4.06 -0.90
N VAL A 182 -0.20 4.66 -0.81
CA VAL A 182 0.01 6.10 -1.03
C VAL A 182 0.79 6.29 -2.33
N PRO A 183 0.13 6.71 -3.42
CA PRO A 183 0.83 6.99 -4.67
C PRO A 183 1.69 8.26 -4.55
N GLY A 184 2.67 8.44 -5.44
CA GLY A 184 3.51 9.64 -5.51
C GLY A 184 2.74 10.90 -5.95
N GLY A 185 1.49 10.75 -6.36
CA GLY A 185 0.69 11.77 -7.05
C GLY A 185 0.85 11.68 -8.57
N PRO A 186 -0.03 12.34 -9.35
CA PRO A 186 0.13 12.41 -10.78
C PRO A 186 1.49 13.04 -11.11
N MET A 187 2.27 12.38 -11.95
CA MET A 187 3.31 13.11 -12.69
C MET A 187 2.55 14.05 -13.60
N THR A 188 2.73 15.37 -13.48
CA THR A 188 2.13 16.35 -14.40
C THR A 188 2.39 15.91 -15.84
N SER A 189 1.34 15.36 -16.46
CA SER A 189 1.41 14.67 -17.74
C SER A 189 1.19 15.68 -18.85
N GLY A 190 2.21 15.87 -19.70
CA GLY A 190 2.17 16.79 -20.83
C GLY A 190 3.52 17.43 -21.17
N LEU A 191 4.49 17.36 -20.27
CA LEU A 191 5.79 18.04 -20.41
C LEU A 191 6.93 17.03 -20.59
N GLY A 192 7.88 17.34 -21.48
CA GLY A 192 9.07 16.53 -21.71
C GLY A 192 9.96 16.43 -20.45
N ASN A 193 10.81 15.40 -20.37
CA ASN A 193 11.70 15.22 -19.19
C ASN A 193 12.59 16.44 -18.91
N GLN A 194 12.97 17.20 -19.94
CA GLN A 194 13.71 18.47 -19.78
C GLN A 194 12.84 19.59 -19.18
N GLU A 195 11.57 19.70 -19.57
CA GLU A 195 10.65 20.69 -18.99
C GLU A 195 10.32 20.36 -17.53
N LYS A 196 10.27 19.08 -17.16
CA LYS A 196 10.14 18.64 -15.77
C LYS A 196 11.34 19.05 -14.92
N ALA A 197 12.56 18.90 -15.45
CA ALA A 197 13.77 19.38 -14.78
C ALA A 197 13.74 20.92 -14.64
N ALA A 198 13.29 21.63 -15.68
CA ALA A 198 13.15 23.08 -15.67
C ALA A 198 12.07 23.58 -14.70
N ILE A 199 10.95 22.88 -14.51
CA ILE A 199 9.95 23.24 -13.48
C ILE A 199 10.53 23.06 -12.07
N ARG A 200 11.28 21.97 -11.82
CA ARG A 200 11.95 21.76 -10.52
C ARG A 200 12.99 22.84 -10.25
N GLN A 201 13.75 23.24 -11.27
CA GLN A 201 14.73 24.33 -11.19
C GLN A 201 14.06 25.69 -10.96
N ARG A 202 12.96 25.97 -11.67
CA ARG A 202 12.17 27.19 -11.50
C ARG A 202 11.50 27.26 -10.13
N TYR A 203 11.02 26.14 -9.57
CA TYR A 203 10.53 26.09 -8.19
C TYR A 203 11.65 26.39 -7.17
N ALA A 204 12.85 25.82 -7.35
CA ALA A 204 14.01 26.13 -6.50
C ALA A 204 14.45 27.60 -6.59
N GLN A 205 14.11 28.27 -7.69
CA GLN A 205 14.33 29.71 -7.93
C GLN A 205 13.12 30.59 -7.52
N GLY A 206 12.04 29.99 -6.99
CA GLY A 206 10.83 30.72 -6.55
C GLY A 206 9.89 31.18 -7.69
N LEU A 207 10.06 30.66 -8.90
CA LEU A 207 9.36 31.09 -10.13
C LEU A 207 8.09 30.28 -10.45
N VAL A 208 7.75 29.25 -9.64
CA VAL A 208 6.52 28.43 -9.76
C VAL A 208 5.84 28.36 -8.40
N SER A 209 4.50 28.48 -8.36
CA SER A 209 3.74 28.53 -7.11
C SER A 209 3.67 27.16 -6.41
N ARG A 210 3.51 27.19 -5.08
CA ARG A 210 3.46 25.99 -4.23
C ARG A 210 2.25 25.09 -4.50
N GLU A 211 1.20 25.61 -5.14
CA GLU A 211 -0.09 24.94 -5.38
C GLU A 211 0.03 23.68 -6.25
N GLU A 212 0.83 23.71 -7.32
CA GLU A 212 1.06 22.53 -8.18
C GLU A 212 1.84 21.41 -7.47
N LEU A 213 2.51 21.71 -6.34
CA LEU A 213 3.20 20.75 -5.47
C LEU A 213 2.32 20.25 -4.31
N LEU A 214 1.18 20.88 -4.04
CA LEU A 214 0.34 20.69 -2.85
C LEU A 214 -0.70 19.57 -2.96
N GLU A 215 -1.14 19.19 -4.17
CA GLU A 215 -2.15 18.13 -4.34
C GLU A 215 -1.69 16.79 -3.74
N GLY A 216 -0.45 16.38 -4.01
CA GLY A 216 0.13 15.14 -3.47
C GLY A 216 0.30 15.18 -1.94
N GLU A 217 0.64 16.33 -1.37
CA GLU A 217 0.75 16.48 0.09
C GLU A 217 -0.63 16.49 0.76
N ALA A 218 -1.65 17.10 0.15
CA ALA A 218 -3.01 17.09 0.63
C ALA A 218 -3.60 15.66 0.63
N LEU A 219 -3.42 14.92 -0.47
CA LEU A 219 -3.80 13.50 -0.55
C LEU A 219 -3.07 12.66 0.49
N THR A 220 -1.78 12.92 0.71
CA THR A 220 -0.99 12.22 1.74
C THR A 220 -1.51 12.51 3.15
N ARG A 221 -1.87 13.77 3.44
CA ARG A 221 -2.48 14.15 4.74
C ARG A 221 -3.84 13.48 4.94
N GLU A 222 -4.64 13.37 3.89
CA GLU A 222 -5.93 12.68 3.95
C GLU A 222 -5.77 11.16 4.11
N ALA A 223 -4.75 10.56 3.46
CA ALA A 223 -4.40 9.17 3.67
C ALA A 223 -4.06 8.88 5.14
N VAL A 224 -3.36 9.78 5.83
CA VAL A 224 -3.10 9.67 7.27
C VAL A 224 -4.40 9.68 8.08
N ARG A 225 -5.31 10.63 7.80
CA ARG A 225 -6.60 10.72 8.49
C ARG A 225 -7.45 9.48 8.26
N CYS A 226 -7.53 9.01 7.02
CA CYS A 226 -8.23 7.80 6.63
C CYS A 226 -7.63 6.58 7.35
N ALA A 227 -6.31 6.37 7.28
CA ALA A 227 -5.64 5.24 7.94
C ALA A 227 -5.94 5.18 9.44
N LEU A 228 -5.97 6.34 10.10
CA LEU A 228 -6.28 6.44 11.52
C LEU A 228 -7.76 6.22 11.84
N SER A 229 -8.68 6.69 11.00
CA SER A 229 -10.12 6.49 11.18
C SER A 229 -10.56 5.04 10.98
N ILE A 230 -9.76 4.25 10.24
CA ILE A 230 -10.05 2.85 9.98
C ILE A 230 -9.35 1.86 10.94
N THR A 231 -8.68 2.37 11.97
CA THR A 231 -8.09 1.56 13.04
C THR A 231 -9.14 0.97 13.98
N ALA A 232 -8.71 0.02 14.82
CA ALA A 232 -9.58 -0.69 15.77
C ALA A 232 -10.31 0.20 16.79
N ARG A 233 -10.00 1.50 16.83
CA ARG A 233 -10.58 2.47 17.77
C ARG A 233 -11.83 3.16 17.26
N GLN A 234 -12.03 3.17 15.94
CA GLN A 234 -13.17 3.83 15.31
C GLN A 234 -13.88 2.82 14.40
N ARG A 235 -13.55 2.79 13.10
CA ARG A 235 -14.15 1.88 12.13
C ARG A 235 -13.12 0.86 11.65
N PHE A 236 -13.00 -0.25 12.35
CA PHE A 236 -11.97 -1.24 12.02
C PHE A 236 -12.16 -1.83 10.60
N MET A 237 -11.30 -1.46 9.65
CA MET A 237 -11.28 -1.99 8.28
C MET A 237 -9.88 -2.50 7.94
N PRO A 238 -9.54 -3.73 8.34
CA PRO A 238 -8.23 -4.31 8.07
C PRO A 238 -8.12 -4.75 6.60
N ILE A 239 -6.92 -4.66 6.02
CA ILE A 239 -6.72 -4.95 4.59
C ILE A 239 -7.17 -6.35 4.19
N GLY A 240 -7.01 -7.33 5.09
CA GLY A 240 -7.39 -8.71 4.83
C GLY A 240 -8.89 -8.93 4.68
N ARG A 241 -9.73 -8.09 5.28
CA ARG A 241 -11.19 -8.11 5.05
C ARG A 241 -11.61 -7.23 3.88
N LEU A 242 -10.88 -6.13 3.64
CA LEU A 242 -11.14 -5.23 2.52
C LEU A 242 -10.87 -5.90 1.18
N VAL A 243 -9.77 -6.63 1.07
CA VAL A 243 -9.41 -7.41 -0.12
C VAL A 243 -10.12 -8.75 -0.06
N ASP A 244 -11.32 -8.80 -0.65
CA ASP A 244 -12.13 -9.99 -0.85
C ASP A 244 -12.22 -10.38 -2.34
N GLU A 245 -12.96 -11.44 -2.64
CA GLU A 245 -13.15 -11.95 -3.99
C GLU A 245 -13.77 -10.91 -4.92
N ARG A 246 -14.70 -10.09 -4.40
CA ARG A 246 -15.34 -9.02 -5.17
C ARG A 246 -14.35 -7.91 -5.50
N CYS A 247 -13.49 -7.55 -4.55
CA CYS A 247 -12.41 -6.59 -4.74
C CYS A 247 -11.45 -7.07 -5.83
N ILE A 248 -11.05 -8.35 -5.80
CA ILE A 248 -10.18 -8.93 -6.83
C ILE A 248 -10.86 -8.94 -8.21
N VAL A 249 -12.12 -9.37 -8.30
CA VAL A 249 -12.86 -9.37 -9.57
C VAL A 249 -13.05 -7.94 -10.11
N ASN A 250 -13.36 -6.97 -9.26
CA ASN A 250 -13.45 -5.57 -9.66
C ASN A 250 -12.12 -5.05 -10.20
N ALA A 251 -11.00 -5.43 -9.59
CA ALA A 251 -9.68 -5.07 -10.10
C ALA A 251 -9.41 -5.71 -11.48
N MET A 252 -9.76 -6.99 -11.66
CA MET A 252 -9.66 -7.68 -12.96
C MET A 252 -10.50 -7.00 -14.04
N VAL A 253 -11.77 -6.69 -13.73
CA VAL A 253 -12.69 -5.98 -14.63
C VAL A 253 -12.15 -4.59 -14.99
N ALA A 254 -11.67 -3.82 -14.01
CA ALA A 254 -11.11 -2.50 -14.27
C ALA A 254 -9.89 -2.56 -15.20
N LEU A 255 -9.05 -3.59 -15.07
CA LEU A 255 -7.88 -3.77 -15.95
C LEU A 255 -8.28 -4.13 -17.37
N LEU A 256 -9.25 -5.03 -17.52
CA LEU A 256 -9.78 -5.39 -18.83
C LEU A 256 -10.40 -4.17 -19.52
N ALA A 257 -11.22 -3.40 -18.78
CA ALA A 257 -11.91 -2.22 -19.30
C ALA A 257 -10.96 -1.10 -19.71
N THR A 258 -9.80 -0.99 -19.05
CA THR A 258 -8.81 0.07 -19.31
C THR A 258 -7.70 -0.35 -20.28
N GLY A 259 -7.73 -1.59 -20.79
CA GLY A 259 -6.65 -2.11 -21.63
C GLY A 259 -5.31 -2.23 -20.87
N GLY A 260 -5.37 -2.59 -19.59
CA GLY A 260 -4.19 -2.71 -18.73
C GLY A 260 -3.16 -3.72 -19.23
N SER A 261 -1.90 -3.57 -18.78
CA SER A 261 -0.79 -4.45 -19.17
C SER A 261 -1.05 -5.92 -18.86
N THR A 262 -0.62 -6.82 -19.75
CA THR A 262 -0.68 -8.28 -19.56
C THR A 262 0.14 -8.76 -18.35
N ASN A 263 1.13 -8.00 -17.88
CA ASN A 263 1.88 -8.29 -16.64
C ASN A 263 0.95 -8.44 -15.42
N HIS A 264 -0.20 -7.76 -15.44
CA HIS A 264 -1.21 -7.87 -14.39
C HIS A 264 -1.72 -9.29 -14.18
N LEU A 265 -1.74 -10.13 -15.23
CA LEU A 265 -2.12 -11.54 -15.10
C LEU A 265 -1.20 -12.30 -14.13
N ILE A 266 0.08 -11.93 -14.06
CA ILE A 266 1.06 -12.53 -13.14
C ILE A 266 0.92 -11.91 -11.74
N HIS A 267 0.68 -10.60 -11.69
CA HIS A 267 0.64 -9.85 -10.42
C HIS A 267 -0.61 -10.16 -9.60
N TRP A 268 -1.79 -10.21 -10.23
CA TRP A 268 -3.04 -10.44 -9.50
C TRP A 268 -3.18 -11.87 -9.00
N VAL A 269 -2.64 -12.86 -9.70
CA VAL A 269 -2.58 -14.24 -9.18
C VAL A 269 -1.79 -14.26 -7.86
N ALA A 270 -0.66 -13.56 -7.79
CA ALA A 270 0.16 -13.47 -6.58
C ALA A 270 -0.53 -12.66 -5.47
N VAL A 271 -1.13 -11.52 -5.80
CA VAL A 271 -1.87 -10.67 -4.84
C VAL A 271 -3.07 -11.41 -4.27
N ALA A 272 -3.90 -12.03 -5.11
CA ALA A 272 -5.05 -12.82 -4.68
C ALA A 272 -4.61 -13.96 -3.77
N ARG A 273 -3.54 -14.68 -4.15
CA ARG A 273 -3.00 -15.78 -3.33
C ARG A 273 -2.55 -15.30 -1.95
N ALA A 274 -1.94 -14.13 -1.84
CA ALA A 274 -1.54 -13.52 -0.57
C ALA A 274 -2.74 -13.17 0.33
N ALA A 275 -3.94 -12.98 -0.24
CA ALA A 275 -5.20 -12.81 0.48
C ALA A 275 -5.97 -14.13 0.69
N GLY A 276 -5.39 -15.29 0.35
CA GLY A 276 -6.04 -16.59 0.42
C GLY A 276 -7.07 -16.83 -0.70
N ILE A 277 -7.08 -16.01 -1.74
CA ILE A 277 -8.00 -16.08 -2.88
C ILE A 277 -7.31 -16.78 -4.05
N LEU A 278 -8.05 -17.65 -4.72
CA LEU A 278 -7.60 -18.43 -5.87
C LEU A 278 -8.27 -17.92 -7.14
N ILE A 279 -7.48 -17.33 -8.02
CA ILE A 279 -7.88 -16.96 -9.38
C ILE A 279 -6.95 -17.64 -10.38
N ASP A 280 -7.43 -17.88 -11.59
CA ASP A 280 -6.63 -18.34 -12.72
C ASP A 280 -6.97 -17.61 -14.02
N TRP A 281 -6.27 -17.95 -15.10
CA TRP A 281 -6.46 -17.32 -16.41
C TRP A 281 -7.83 -17.60 -17.04
N THR A 282 -8.54 -18.65 -16.61
CA THR A 282 -9.93 -18.89 -17.04
C THR A 282 -10.84 -17.80 -16.48
N ASP A 283 -10.61 -17.39 -15.24
CA ASP A 283 -11.36 -16.29 -14.63
C ASP A 283 -11.16 -14.96 -15.38
N PHE A 284 -9.93 -14.68 -15.84
CA PHE A 284 -9.65 -13.53 -16.72
C PHE A 284 -10.31 -13.65 -18.09
N SER A 285 -10.20 -14.82 -18.72
CA SER A 285 -10.78 -15.10 -20.05
C SER A 285 -12.29 -14.91 -20.04
N ASP A 286 -12.98 -15.46 -19.04
CA ASP A 286 -14.43 -15.31 -18.91
C ASP A 286 -14.82 -13.84 -18.71
N LEU A 287 -14.10 -13.11 -17.85
CA LEU A 287 -14.36 -11.68 -17.64
C LEU A 287 -14.11 -10.85 -18.90
N SER A 288 -13.12 -11.19 -19.74
CA SER A 288 -12.85 -10.45 -20.97
C SER A 288 -13.98 -10.52 -22.00
N ALA A 289 -14.86 -11.53 -21.91
CA ALA A 289 -16.04 -11.62 -22.76
C ALA A 289 -17.18 -10.69 -22.30
N ALA A 290 -17.05 -10.09 -21.12
CA ALA A 290 -18.07 -9.28 -20.45
C ALA A 290 -17.71 -7.79 -20.32
N VAL A 291 -16.51 -7.40 -20.76
CA VAL A 291 -15.93 -6.06 -20.59
C VAL A 291 -15.54 -5.49 -21.94
#